data_AF-A0A0Q5AVL8-F1
#
_entry.id   AF-A0A0Q5AVL8-F1
#
_cell.length_a   1.000
_cell.length_b   1.000
_cell.length_c   1.000
_cell.angle_alpha   90.00
_cell.angle_beta   90.00
_cell.angle_gamma   90.00
#
_symmetry.space_group_name_H-M   'P 1'
#
loop_
_entity.id
_entity.type
_entity.pdbx_description
1 polymer ?
#
loop_
_entity_poly.entity_id
_entity_poly.type
_entity_poly.pdbx_seq_one_letter_code
_entity_poly.pdbx_strand_id
1 'polypeptide(L)'
;MIAPLSFREALIDTDAIAANVARLRELTGARRLMAVVKANAYGHGALVAAESALAGGADALGTADLAEAVALREAGVLAPILCWLHDPGEDFDRAVEHGIDVAVSSQVQLDALAQAAEDRGVRAAVQLKVDTGLSRNGAPEQEWESIALALARHTARGVLQLTGLLSHLSNTSRDDDLAQLVVLQRAGALLGRHGLAGPTVHLAATAGALRLPETRLDLVRTGIGVYGLSPFEDETSLELGLTPAMTLQGRVAGVRRVAAGTGVSYDYAYRASGETTLALVPFGYADGIPRSASGVAEVSIGGRRHRIAGRVAMDQFVVDVGDASVAVGDQVVLWGDPTAGGVPSVDEWARWCGTINYELVTRIGPRVQRRAVGGSGGTRA
;
A
#
# COMPACT_ATOMS: atom_id res chain seq x y z
N MET A 1 -10.51 23.69 -17.95
CA MET A 1 -9.11 23.80 -18.40
C MET A 1 -8.34 22.67 -17.71
N ILE A 2 -7.64 21.82 -18.46
CA ILE A 2 -6.78 20.79 -17.88
C ILE A 2 -5.59 21.52 -17.24
N ALA A 3 -5.36 21.30 -15.95
CA ALA A 3 -4.21 21.89 -15.27
C ALA A 3 -2.91 21.49 -16.00
N PRO A 4 -1.93 22.41 -16.15
CA PRO A 4 -0.69 22.10 -16.85
C PRO A 4 0.06 20.95 -16.17
N LEU A 5 0.62 20.05 -16.97
CA LEU A 5 1.42 18.91 -16.52
C LEU A 5 2.58 19.38 -15.62
N SER A 6 2.68 18.82 -14.41
CA SER A 6 3.73 19.15 -13.44
C SER A 6 5.10 18.62 -13.91
N PHE A 7 6.19 19.15 -13.34
CA PHE A 7 7.54 18.68 -13.69
C PHE A 7 7.77 17.20 -13.31
N ARG A 8 7.24 16.79 -12.15
CA ARG A 8 7.19 15.42 -11.62
C ARG A 8 5.86 15.25 -10.88
N GLU A 9 5.02 14.31 -11.30
CA GLU A 9 3.77 14.02 -10.61
C GLU A 9 3.38 12.53 -10.62
N ALA A 10 2.65 12.13 -9.59
CA ALA A 10 1.90 10.89 -9.55
C ALA A 10 0.42 11.24 -9.59
N LEU A 11 -0.27 10.88 -10.67
CA LEU A 11 -1.71 11.00 -10.77
C LEU A 11 -2.37 9.85 -10.05
N ILE A 12 -3.32 10.18 -9.17
CA ILE A 12 -4.01 9.21 -8.31
C ILE A 12 -5.48 9.22 -8.71
N ASP A 13 -5.91 8.20 -9.42
CA ASP A 13 -7.29 8.04 -9.85
C ASP A 13 -8.17 7.57 -8.69
N THR A 14 -9.00 8.48 -8.17
CA THR A 14 -9.88 8.22 -7.02
C THR A 14 -11.05 7.32 -7.40
N ASP A 15 -11.53 7.42 -8.65
CA ASP A 15 -12.62 6.57 -9.14
C ASP A 15 -12.12 5.14 -9.32
N ALA A 16 -10.86 4.96 -9.76
CA ALA A 16 -10.22 3.65 -9.81
C ALA A 16 -10.07 3.02 -8.42
N ILE A 17 -9.63 3.78 -7.40
CA ILE A 17 -9.55 3.27 -6.02
C ILE A 17 -10.92 2.81 -5.52
N ALA A 18 -11.97 3.63 -5.71
CA ALA A 18 -13.32 3.28 -5.30
C ALA A 18 -13.83 2.03 -6.04
N ALA A 19 -13.65 1.96 -7.35
CA ALA A 19 -14.04 0.82 -8.18
C ALA A 19 -13.28 -0.47 -7.79
N ASN A 20 -11.99 -0.38 -7.48
CA ASN A 20 -11.19 -1.52 -7.03
C ASN A 20 -11.69 -2.06 -5.69
N VAL A 21 -12.08 -1.19 -4.74
CA VAL A 21 -12.67 -1.64 -3.47
C VAL A 21 -13.99 -2.38 -3.71
N ALA A 22 -14.87 -1.82 -4.54
CA ALA A 22 -16.13 -2.45 -4.91
C ALA A 22 -15.88 -3.82 -5.58
N ARG A 23 -14.94 -3.88 -6.52
CA ARG A 23 -14.55 -5.11 -7.22
C ARG A 23 -13.99 -6.17 -6.28
N LEU A 24 -13.13 -5.79 -5.35
CA LEU A 24 -12.59 -6.70 -4.34
C LEU A 24 -13.68 -7.25 -3.43
N ARG A 25 -14.67 -6.44 -3.05
CA ARG A 25 -15.83 -6.91 -2.29
C ARG A 25 -16.64 -7.94 -3.08
N GLU A 26 -16.87 -7.71 -4.37
CA GLU A 26 -17.56 -8.66 -5.26
C GLU A 26 -16.80 -9.99 -5.36
N LEU A 27 -15.50 -9.94 -5.67
CA LEU A 27 -14.66 -11.13 -5.86
C LEU A 27 -14.56 -11.99 -4.59
N THR A 28 -14.51 -11.33 -3.43
CA THR A 28 -14.33 -12.00 -2.16
C THR A 28 -15.65 -12.41 -1.51
N GLY A 29 -16.77 -11.74 -1.84
CA GLY A 29 -18.02 -11.91 -1.10
C GLY A 29 -17.87 -11.61 0.41
N ALA A 30 -16.83 -10.84 0.79
CA ALA A 30 -16.51 -10.61 2.18
C ALA A 30 -17.60 -9.77 2.87
N ARG A 31 -17.96 -10.17 4.09
CA ARG A 31 -18.94 -9.43 4.91
C ARG A 31 -18.45 -8.01 5.19
N ARG A 32 -17.18 -7.89 5.61
CA ARG A 32 -16.52 -6.61 5.82
C ARG A 32 -15.19 -6.54 5.08
N LEU A 33 -14.80 -5.34 4.68
CA LEU A 33 -13.54 -5.05 4.01
C LEU A 33 -12.87 -3.86 4.70
N MET A 34 -11.64 -4.06 5.15
CA MET A 34 -10.75 -2.99 5.62
C MET A 34 -9.76 -2.64 4.51
N ALA A 35 -9.75 -1.37 4.10
CA ALA A 35 -8.76 -0.87 3.15
C ALA A 35 -7.48 -0.48 3.89
N VAL A 36 -6.35 -1.04 3.47
CA VAL A 36 -5.05 -0.80 4.11
C VAL A 36 -4.35 0.38 3.45
N VAL A 37 -4.21 1.47 4.20
CA VAL A 37 -3.71 2.78 3.76
C VAL A 37 -2.39 3.20 4.41
N LYS A 38 -1.67 2.24 5.00
CA LYS A 38 -0.31 2.44 5.54
C LYS A 38 0.70 2.89 4.47
N ALA A 39 1.83 3.41 4.92
CA ALA A 39 2.92 3.94 4.10
C ALA A 39 2.43 4.98 3.09
N ASN A 40 1.67 5.97 3.60
CA ASN A 40 1.03 7.00 2.78
C ASN A 40 0.15 6.41 1.65
N ALA A 41 -0.68 5.42 2.00
CA ALA A 41 -1.46 4.63 1.06
C ALA A 41 -0.62 4.01 -0.07
N TYR A 42 0.45 3.31 0.29
CA TYR A 42 1.36 2.68 -0.67
C TYR A 42 1.89 3.72 -1.68
N GLY A 43 2.15 4.94 -1.20
CA GLY A 43 2.59 6.08 -2.00
C GLY A 43 1.50 6.87 -2.74
N HIS A 44 0.23 6.48 -2.66
CA HIS A 44 -0.89 7.14 -3.36
C HIS A 44 -1.45 8.37 -2.63
N GLY A 45 -1.06 8.62 -1.38
CA GLY A 45 -1.62 9.70 -0.57
C GLY A 45 -2.69 9.19 0.38
N ALA A 46 -2.38 9.16 1.67
CA ALA A 46 -3.20 8.51 2.71
C ALA A 46 -4.65 9.00 2.75
N LEU A 47 -4.85 10.32 2.83
CA LEU A 47 -6.19 10.91 2.96
C LEU A 47 -7.05 10.65 1.70
N VAL A 48 -6.50 10.96 0.52
CA VAL A 48 -7.18 10.79 -0.78
C VAL A 48 -7.60 9.33 -0.98
N ALA A 49 -6.69 8.39 -0.70
CA ALA A 49 -6.98 6.97 -0.84
C ALA A 49 -7.98 6.47 0.22
N ALA A 50 -7.88 6.95 1.46
CA ALA A 50 -8.82 6.62 2.52
C ALA A 50 -10.26 7.04 2.16
N GLU A 51 -10.45 8.30 1.74
CA GLU A 51 -11.76 8.82 1.32
C GLU A 51 -12.32 8.04 0.12
N SER A 52 -11.47 7.78 -0.88
CA SER A 52 -11.86 7.02 -2.08
C SER A 52 -12.22 5.57 -1.75
N ALA A 53 -11.46 4.92 -0.88
CA ALA A 53 -11.73 3.55 -0.48
C ALA A 53 -13.03 3.42 0.33
N LEU A 54 -13.31 4.40 1.21
CA LEU A 54 -14.58 4.47 1.92
C LEU A 54 -15.76 4.72 0.97
N ALA A 55 -15.59 5.60 -0.03
CA ALA A 55 -16.59 5.82 -1.08
C ALA A 55 -16.84 4.55 -1.92
N GLY A 56 -15.81 3.73 -2.13
CA GLY A 56 -15.89 2.40 -2.75
C GLY A 56 -16.52 1.31 -1.87
N GLY A 57 -16.86 1.61 -0.62
CA GLY A 57 -17.53 0.70 0.29
C GLY A 57 -16.62 -0.07 1.24
N ALA A 58 -15.42 0.42 1.58
CA ALA A 58 -14.66 -0.10 2.70
C ALA A 58 -15.37 0.21 4.04
N ASP A 59 -15.38 -0.73 4.99
CA ASP A 59 -16.00 -0.56 6.31
C ASP A 59 -15.04 0.04 7.35
N ALA A 60 -13.74 -0.09 7.12
CA ALA A 60 -12.69 0.32 8.04
C ALA A 60 -11.39 0.62 7.28
N LEU A 61 -10.45 1.27 7.96
CA LEU A 61 -9.11 1.54 7.46
C LEU A 61 -8.05 0.87 8.32
N GLY A 62 -6.95 0.46 7.69
CA GLY A 62 -5.81 -0.16 8.36
C GLY A 62 -4.52 0.61 8.10
N THR A 63 -3.81 0.96 9.16
CA THR A 63 -2.50 1.63 9.13
C THR A 63 -1.45 0.75 9.84
N ALA A 64 -0.17 1.03 9.63
CA ALA A 64 0.86 0.35 10.41
C ALA A 64 1.02 1.08 11.75
N ASP A 65 1.41 2.34 11.68
CA ASP A 65 1.83 3.15 12.82
C ASP A 65 0.67 4.00 13.35
N LEU A 66 0.67 4.26 14.66
CA LEU A 66 -0.33 5.12 15.30
C LEU A 66 -0.35 6.54 14.70
N ALA A 67 0.81 7.09 14.34
CA ALA A 67 0.90 8.42 13.74
C ALA A 67 0.15 8.53 12.40
N GLU A 68 0.12 7.46 11.59
CA GLU A 68 -0.65 7.43 10.34
C GLU A 68 -2.16 7.45 10.63
N ALA A 69 -2.60 6.68 11.61
CA ALA A 69 -4.01 6.62 12.03
C ALA A 69 -4.49 7.97 12.57
N VAL A 70 -3.69 8.59 13.44
CA VAL A 70 -4.01 9.91 14.01
C VAL A 70 -4.08 10.97 12.93
N ALA A 71 -3.14 10.97 11.97
CA ALA A 71 -3.18 11.95 10.87
C ALA A 71 -4.48 11.85 10.03
N LEU A 72 -4.99 10.63 9.78
CA LEU A 72 -6.28 10.44 9.10
C LEU A 72 -7.44 10.96 9.94
N ARG A 73 -7.42 10.72 11.24
CA ARG A 73 -8.45 11.16 12.18
C ARG A 73 -8.47 12.69 12.32
N GLU A 74 -7.32 13.33 12.44
CA GLU A 74 -7.16 14.80 12.43
C GLU A 74 -7.64 15.41 11.12
N ALA A 75 -7.49 14.70 10.00
CA ALA A 75 -8.02 15.09 8.70
C ALA A 75 -9.55 14.85 8.55
N GLY A 76 -10.23 14.37 9.59
CA GLY A 76 -11.68 14.23 9.63
C GLY A 76 -12.25 12.87 9.22
N VAL A 77 -11.42 11.84 9.01
CA VAL A 77 -11.88 10.52 8.54
C VAL A 77 -12.66 9.78 9.62
N LEU A 78 -14.00 9.79 9.60
CA LEU A 78 -14.89 9.24 10.64
C LEU A 78 -14.95 7.71 10.77
N ALA A 79 -14.53 6.95 9.75
CA ALA A 79 -14.58 5.49 9.78
C ALA A 79 -13.68 4.86 10.87
N PRO A 80 -13.93 3.59 11.27
CA PRO A 80 -13.01 2.85 12.15
C PRO A 80 -11.61 2.75 11.54
N ILE A 81 -10.58 2.99 12.36
CA ILE A 81 -9.17 2.91 11.95
C ILE A 81 -8.44 1.98 12.93
N LEU A 82 -7.76 0.97 12.39
CA LEU A 82 -6.90 0.06 13.14
C LEU A 82 -5.41 0.36 12.85
N CYS A 83 -4.58 0.40 13.90
CA CYS A 83 -3.10 0.36 13.78
C CYS A 83 -2.52 -0.86 14.53
N TRP A 84 -1.33 -1.34 14.15
CA TRP A 84 -0.81 -2.65 14.62
C TRP A 84 0.71 -2.76 14.75
N LEU A 85 1.45 -1.69 14.52
CA LEU A 85 2.90 -1.64 14.70
C LEU A 85 3.21 -0.46 15.60
N HIS A 86 3.79 -0.75 16.76
CA HIS A 86 3.95 0.21 17.85
C HIS A 86 5.39 0.23 18.31
N ASP A 87 5.89 1.42 18.62
CA ASP A 87 7.15 1.58 19.33
C ASP A 87 7.06 0.92 20.73
N PRO A 88 8.15 0.35 21.28
CA PRO A 88 8.13 -0.19 22.64
C PRO A 88 7.72 0.82 23.72
N GLY A 89 7.94 2.11 23.49
CA GLY A 89 7.49 3.22 24.33
C GLY A 89 6.34 4.03 23.73
N GLU A 90 5.56 3.43 22.82
CA GLU A 90 4.42 4.11 22.18
C GLU A 90 3.46 4.65 23.24
N ASP A 91 3.08 5.92 23.07
CA ASP A 91 2.13 6.59 23.94
C ASP A 91 0.71 6.37 23.41
N PHE A 92 0.00 5.41 23.99
CA PHE A 92 -1.36 5.07 23.57
C PHE A 92 -2.41 6.12 23.98
N ASP A 93 -2.04 7.17 24.73
CA ASP A 93 -2.94 8.29 25.00
C ASP A 93 -3.52 8.89 23.72
N ARG A 94 -2.69 9.03 22.68
CA ARG A 94 -3.12 9.55 21.38
C ARG A 94 -4.11 8.60 20.71
N ALA A 95 -3.90 7.29 20.82
CA ALA A 95 -4.85 6.32 20.26
C ALA A 95 -6.23 6.46 20.93
N VAL A 96 -6.24 6.57 22.25
CA VAL A 96 -7.45 6.72 23.05
C VAL A 96 -8.17 8.05 22.76
N GLU A 97 -7.43 9.17 22.73
CA GLU A 97 -7.97 10.50 22.42
C GLU A 97 -8.65 10.58 21.06
N HIS A 98 -8.05 9.93 20.06
CA HIS A 98 -8.52 9.95 18.68
C HIS A 98 -9.48 8.79 18.36
N GLY A 99 -9.79 7.92 19.33
CA GLY A 99 -10.68 6.77 19.12
C GLY A 99 -10.15 5.79 18.06
N ILE A 100 -8.84 5.52 18.08
CA ILE A 100 -8.17 4.57 17.19
C ILE A 100 -8.19 3.17 17.81
N ASP A 101 -8.61 2.16 17.05
CA ASP A 101 -8.49 0.77 17.46
C ASP A 101 -7.01 0.36 17.42
N VAL A 102 -6.54 -0.31 18.47
CA VAL A 102 -5.15 -0.74 18.60
C VAL A 102 -5.06 -2.26 18.59
N ALA A 103 -4.34 -2.83 17.62
CA ALA A 103 -3.97 -4.23 17.65
C ALA A 103 -2.70 -4.42 18.49
N VAL A 104 -2.81 -5.11 19.62
CA VAL A 104 -1.68 -5.42 20.50
C VAL A 104 -1.17 -6.84 20.24
N SER A 105 0.14 -7.01 20.39
CA SER A 105 0.85 -8.28 20.15
C SER A 105 1.56 -8.83 21.39
N SER A 106 1.44 -8.16 22.53
CA SER A 106 2.06 -8.59 23.79
C SER A 106 1.26 -8.08 24.99
N GLN A 107 1.51 -8.68 26.15
CA GLN A 107 0.90 -8.20 27.39
C GLN A 107 1.35 -6.78 27.75
N VAL A 108 2.61 -6.41 27.47
CA VAL A 108 3.13 -5.06 27.74
C VAL A 108 2.34 -4.00 26.98
N GLN A 109 2.06 -4.22 25.70
CA GLN A 109 1.25 -3.31 24.89
C GLN A 109 -0.20 -3.24 25.36
N LEU A 110 -0.77 -4.40 25.74
CA LEU A 110 -2.12 -4.48 26.30
C LEU A 110 -2.26 -3.64 27.58
N ASP A 111 -1.32 -3.80 28.51
CA ASP A 111 -1.33 -3.11 29.80
C ASP A 111 -1.08 -1.60 29.62
N ALA A 112 -0.21 -1.19 28.67
CA ALA A 112 0.01 0.21 28.33
C ALA A 112 -1.26 0.88 27.74
N LEU A 113 -1.96 0.21 26.84
CA LEU A 113 -3.24 0.70 26.32
C LEU A 113 -4.31 0.80 27.41
N ALA A 114 -4.38 -0.20 28.30
CA ALA A 114 -5.30 -0.18 29.43
C ALA A 114 -5.03 0.99 30.36
N GLN A 115 -3.75 1.28 30.66
CA GLN A 115 -3.35 2.41 31.49
C GLN A 115 -3.77 3.75 30.87
N ALA A 116 -3.50 3.97 29.58
CA ALA A 116 -3.94 5.18 28.87
C ALA A 116 -5.47 5.35 28.89
N ALA A 117 -6.22 4.25 28.76
CA ALA A 117 -7.67 4.26 28.85
C ALA A 117 -8.18 4.61 30.26
N GLU A 118 -7.56 4.02 31.29
CA GLU A 118 -7.86 4.30 32.71
C GLU A 118 -7.58 5.76 33.08
N ASP A 119 -6.42 6.28 32.71
CA ASP A 119 -6.01 7.65 33.01
C ASP A 119 -6.96 8.70 32.42
N ARG A 120 -7.60 8.37 31.29
CA ARG A 120 -8.57 9.23 30.60
C ARG A 120 -10.02 8.92 30.97
N GLY A 121 -10.28 7.86 31.74
CA GLY A 121 -11.62 7.46 32.14
C GLY A 121 -12.52 7.05 30.96
N VAL A 122 -11.94 6.50 29.89
CA VAL A 122 -12.68 6.05 28.70
C VAL A 122 -12.40 4.57 28.42
N ARG A 123 -13.24 3.97 27.58
CA ARG A 123 -13.06 2.59 27.14
C ARG A 123 -12.33 2.54 25.81
N ALA A 124 -11.17 1.87 25.77
CA ALA A 124 -10.40 1.73 24.54
C ALA A 124 -10.74 0.43 23.78
N ALA A 125 -10.80 0.52 22.45
CA ALA A 125 -10.96 -0.62 21.57
C ALA A 125 -9.61 -1.30 21.32
N VAL A 126 -9.56 -2.61 21.55
CA VAL A 126 -8.34 -3.41 21.40
C VAL A 126 -8.61 -4.63 20.52
N GLN A 127 -7.65 -4.95 19.67
CA GLN A 127 -7.61 -6.22 18.95
C GLN A 127 -6.40 -7.03 19.40
N LEU A 128 -6.54 -8.34 19.52
CA LEU A 128 -5.41 -9.22 19.79
C LEU A 128 -4.82 -9.72 18.48
N LYS A 129 -3.57 -9.36 18.20
CA LYS A 129 -2.81 -9.92 17.09
C LYS A 129 -2.01 -11.13 17.59
N VAL A 130 -2.27 -12.31 17.05
CA VAL A 130 -1.53 -13.54 17.37
C VAL A 130 -0.61 -13.92 16.22
N ASP A 131 0.50 -14.57 16.53
CA ASP A 131 1.34 -15.20 15.52
C ASP A 131 0.84 -16.62 15.24
N THR A 132 0.50 -16.88 13.98
CA THR A 132 0.04 -18.20 13.51
C THR A 132 1.08 -18.92 12.67
N GLY A 133 2.33 -18.42 12.62
CA GLY A 133 3.44 -19.03 11.89
C GLY A 133 4.20 -18.09 10.95
N LEU A 134 3.88 -16.78 10.96
CA LEU A 134 4.62 -15.81 10.15
C LEU A 134 5.92 -15.38 10.85
N SER A 135 6.03 -15.54 12.18
CA SER A 135 7.23 -15.24 12.97
C SER A 135 7.73 -13.81 12.78
N ARG A 136 6.80 -12.85 12.64
CA ARG A 136 7.09 -11.44 12.35
C ARG A 136 6.62 -10.49 13.44
N ASN A 137 5.34 -10.56 13.79
CA ASN A 137 4.68 -9.77 14.83
C ASN A 137 3.42 -10.54 15.23
N GLY A 138 2.92 -10.35 16.44
CA GLY A 138 1.81 -11.06 17.03
C GLY A 138 2.26 -11.84 18.27
N ALA A 139 1.35 -12.03 19.21
CA ALA A 139 1.63 -12.79 20.42
C ALA A 139 1.96 -14.25 20.06
N PRO A 140 3.08 -14.80 20.54
CA PRO A 140 3.39 -16.21 20.33
C PRO A 140 2.49 -17.10 21.19
N GLU A 141 2.27 -18.35 20.77
CA GLU A 141 1.28 -19.26 21.38
C GLU A 141 1.46 -19.45 22.89
N GLN A 142 2.71 -19.51 23.38
CA GLN A 142 2.99 -19.65 24.80
C GLN A 142 2.53 -18.46 25.67
N GLU A 143 2.27 -17.29 25.08
CA GLU A 143 1.83 -16.08 25.79
C GLU A 143 0.31 -15.86 25.72
N TRP A 144 -0.42 -16.64 24.91
CA TRP A 144 -1.84 -16.36 24.69
C TRP A 144 -2.68 -16.50 25.95
N GLU A 145 -2.37 -17.47 26.81
CA GLU A 145 -3.11 -17.71 28.06
C GLU A 145 -3.00 -16.50 28.99
N SER A 146 -1.79 -15.99 29.24
CA SER A 146 -1.56 -14.84 30.12
C SER A 146 -2.18 -13.56 29.56
N ILE A 147 -2.11 -13.35 28.24
CA ILE A 147 -2.74 -12.22 27.57
C ILE A 147 -4.26 -12.32 27.65
N ALA A 148 -4.86 -13.49 27.43
CA ALA A 148 -6.31 -13.69 27.54
C ALA A 148 -6.80 -13.41 28.96
N LEU A 149 -6.08 -13.89 29.98
CA LEU A 149 -6.35 -13.59 31.39
C LEU A 149 -6.29 -12.08 31.68
N ALA A 150 -5.28 -11.37 31.17
CA ALA A 150 -5.15 -9.92 31.34
C ALA A 150 -6.28 -9.16 30.64
N LEU A 151 -6.57 -9.52 29.39
CA LEU A 151 -7.61 -8.91 28.59
C LEU A 151 -9.01 -9.12 29.21
N ALA A 152 -9.28 -10.30 29.77
CA ALA A 152 -10.52 -10.58 30.50
C ALA A 152 -10.67 -9.70 31.75
N ARG A 153 -9.59 -9.48 32.51
CA ARG A 153 -9.59 -8.56 33.67
C ARG A 153 -9.90 -7.13 33.24
N HIS A 154 -9.18 -6.61 32.24
CA HIS A 154 -9.38 -5.24 31.75
C HIS A 154 -10.78 -5.03 31.15
N THR A 155 -11.31 -6.05 30.45
CA THR A 155 -12.67 -6.02 29.91
C THR A 155 -13.72 -6.05 31.02
N ALA A 156 -13.54 -6.86 32.06
CA ALA A 156 -14.44 -6.92 33.22
C ALA A 156 -14.48 -5.60 34.01
N ARG A 157 -13.36 -4.84 34.02
CA ARG A 157 -13.30 -3.49 34.59
C ARG A 157 -13.93 -2.41 33.70
N GLY A 158 -14.31 -2.75 32.46
CA GLY A 158 -14.84 -1.79 31.49
C GLY A 158 -13.80 -0.88 30.83
N VAL A 159 -12.51 -1.15 31.05
CA VAL A 159 -11.38 -0.34 30.56
C VAL A 159 -11.11 -0.64 29.08
N LEU A 160 -11.14 -1.92 28.72
CA LEU A 160 -10.93 -2.36 27.35
C LEU A 160 -12.19 -2.96 26.73
N GLN A 161 -12.27 -2.88 25.41
CA GLN A 161 -13.21 -3.62 24.59
C GLN A 161 -12.44 -4.46 23.58
N LEU A 162 -12.50 -5.78 23.71
CA LEU A 162 -12.00 -6.65 22.65
C LEU A 162 -12.89 -6.51 21.40
N THR A 163 -12.39 -5.86 20.35
CA THR A 163 -13.10 -5.65 19.08
C THR A 163 -12.70 -6.65 18.00
N GLY A 164 -11.51 -7.26 18.10
CA GLY A 164 -11.01 -8.15 17.07
C GLY A 164 -9.91 -9.14 17.48
N LEU A 165 -9.79 -10.20 16.68
CA LEU A 165 -8.70 -11.18 16.72
C LEU A 165 -8.12 -11.30 15.31
N LEU A 166 -6.81 -11.13 15.18
CA LEU A 166 -6.17 -11.13 13.88
C LEU A 166 -4.84 -11.88 13.84
N SER A 167 -4.51 -12.35 12.64
CA SER A 167 -3.15 -12.76 12.26
C SER A 167 -2.90 -12.37 10.80
N HIS A 168 -1.79 -12.79 10.22
CA HIS A 168 -1.41 -12.52 8.83
C HIS A 168 -0.84 -13.78 8.17
N LEU A 169 -1.36 -14.08 6.96
CA LEU A 169 -0.94 -15.25 6.19
C LEU A 169 0.50 -15.13 5.69
N SER A 170 1.12 -16.29 5.51
CA SER A 170 2.42 -16.46 4.84
C SER A 170 2.30 -16.24 3.33
N ASN A 171 1.19 -16.69 2.73
CA ASN A 171 0.99 -16.81 1.29
C ASN A 171 2.05 -17.69 0.60
N THR A 172 2.63 -18.65 1.33
CA THR A 172 3.64 -19.58 0.80
C THR A 172 2.99 -20.74 0.04
N SER A 173 1.96 -21.35 0.64
CA SER A 173 1.19 -22.44 0.03
C SER A 173 -0.20 -22.49 0.66
N ARG A 174 -1.15 -23.12 -0.05
CA ARG A 174 -2.50 -23.34 0.48
C ARG A 174 -2.48 -24.15 1.77
N ASP A 175 -1.62 -25.16 1.87
CA ASP A 175 -1.54 -26.03 3.05
C ASP A 175 -0.99 -25.27 4.26
N ASP A 176 0.06 -24.47 4.08
CA ASP A 176 0.61 -23.63 5.15
C ASP A 176 -0.43 -22.62 5.62
N ASP A 177 -1.09 -21.91 4.70
CA ASP A 177 -2.07 -20.88 5.04
C ASP A 177 -3.32 -21.45 5.74
N LEU A 178 -3.77 -22.67 5.35
CA LEU A 178 -4.84 -23.36 6.06
C LEU A 178 -4.40 -23.87 7.43
N ALA A 179 -3.14 -24.28 7.60
CA ALA A 179 -2.59 -24.58 8.92
C ALA A 179 -2.59 -23.34 9.83
N GLN A 180 -2.24 -22.16 9.30
CA GLN A 180 -2.33 -20.90 10.05
C GLN A 180 -3.76 -20.57 10.47
N LEU A 181 -4.77 -20.86 9.62
CA LEU A 181 -6.17 -20.69 9.97
C LEU A 181 -6.58 -21.56 11.17
N VAL A 182 -6.15 -22.82 11.22
CA VAL A 182 -6.40 -23.71 12.36
C VAL A 182 -5.78 -23.13 13.63
N VAL A 183 -4.56 -22.59 13.55
CA VAL A 183 -3.87 -21.94 14.68
C VAL A 183 -4.65 -20.72 15.18
N LEU A 184 -5.19 -19.89 14.28
CA LEU A 184 -6.04 -18.75 14.63
C LEU A 184 -7.35 -19.17 15.33
N GLN A 185 -7.98 -20.25 14.85
CA GLN A 185 -9.20 -20.79 15.46
C GLN A 185 -8.96 -21.28 16.89
N ARG A 186 -7.79 -21.87 17.18
CA ARG A 186 -7.39 -22.24 18.55
C ARG A 186 -7.27 -21.01 19.46
N ALA A 187 -6.66 -19.93 18.97
CA ALA A 187 -6.60 -18.66 19.70
C ALA A 187 -8.00 -18.10 20.00
N GLY A 188 -8.91 -18.14 19.02
CA GLY A 188 -10.31 -17.72 19.21
C GLY A 188 -11.05 -18.57 20.25
N ALA A 189 -10.88 -19.90 20.19
CA ALA A 189 -11.48 -20.80 21.19
C ALA A 189 -10.92 -20.55 22.59
N LEU A 190 -9.62 -20.29 22.72
CA LEU A 190 -8.98 -19.91 23.98
C LEU A 190 -9.60 -18.63 24.56
N LEU A 191 -9.75 -17.56 23.76
CA LEU A 191 -10.41 -16.32 24.20
C LEU A 191 -11.84 -16.59 24.68
N GLY A 192 -12.59 -17.44 23.96
CA GLY A 192 -13.95 -17.84 24.35
C GLY A 192 -14.03 -18.49 25.75
N ARG A 193 -13.04 -19.30 26.13
CA ARG A 193 -12.97 -19.92 27.48
C ARG A 193 -12.78 -18.88 28.60
N HIS A 194 -12.23 -17.72 28.28
CA HIS A 194 -12.04 -16.59 29.19
C HIS A 194 -13.20 -15.57 29.15
N GLY A 195 -14.33 -15.93 28.52
CA GLY A 195 -15.50 -15.06 28.42
C GLY A 195 -15.35 -13.93 27.39
N LEU A 196 -14.30 -13.96 26.55
CA LEU A 196 -14.00 -12.97 25.52
C LEU A 196 -14.58 -13.42 24.17
N ALA A 197 -15.90 -13.59 24.10
CA ALA A 197 -16.60 -14.08 22.91
C ALA A 197 -17.00 -12.95 21.94
N GLY A 198 -17.08 -13.30 20.65
CA GLY A 198 -17.59 -12.42 19.58
C GLY A 198 -16.69 -11.31 19.02
N PRO A 199 -15.34 -11.37 19.10
CA PRO A 199 -14.51 -10.41 18.35
C PRO A 199 -14.69 -10.60 16.83
N THR A 200 -14.47 -9.54 16.06
CA THR A 200 -14.32 -9.67 14.60
C THR A 200 -13.03 -10.44 14.32
N VAL A 201 -13.10 -11.57 13.61
CA VAL A 201 -11.91 -12.37 13.29
C VAL A 201 -11.47 -12.11 11.85
N HIS A 202 -10.18 -11.80 11.65
CA HIS A 202 -9.65 -11.57 10.30
C HIS A 202 -8.21 -12.03 10.08
N LEU A 203 -8.01 -12.72 8.95
CA LEU A 203 -6.74 -13.35 8.58
C LEU A 203 -6.25 -12.88 7.21
N ALA A 204 -7.13 -12.97 6.20
CA ALA A 204 -6.80 -12.72 4.81
C ALA A 204 -6.33 -11.27 4.53
N ALA A 205 -5.16 -11.17 3.89
CA ALA A 205 -4.76 -10.00 3.10
C ALA A 205 -5.28 -10.14 1.65
N THR A 206 -4.95 -9.22 0.73
CA THR A 206 -5.44 -9.25 -0.67
C THR A 206 -5.29 -10.64 -1.34
N ALA A 207 -4.10 -11.25 -1.29
CA ALA A 207 -3.84 -12.56 -1.91
C ALA A 207 -4.75 -13.68 -1.36
N GLY A 208 -4.71 -13.89 -0.03
CA GLY A 208 -5.56 -14.86 0.64
C GLY A 208 -7.06 -14.59 0.46
N ALA A 209 -7.47 -13.32 0.43
CA ALA A 209 -8.89 -12.97 0.22
C ALA A 209 -9.38 -13.41 -1.15
N LEU A 210 -8.55 -13.24 -2.20
CA LEU A 210 -8.88 -13.65 -3.56
C LEU A 210 -8.84 -15.18 -3.72
N ARG A 211 -7.76 -15.84 -3.28
CA ARG A 211 -7.51 -17.28 -3.60
C ARG A 211 -7.93 -18.29 -2.52
N LEU A 212 -8.20 -17.85 -1.28
CA LEU A 212 -8.49 -18.74 -0.14
C LEU A 212 -9.79 -18.33 0.58
N PRO A 213 -10.98 -18.70 0.04
CA PRO A 213 -12.28 -18.35 0.63
C PRO A 213 -12.41 -18.65 2.13
N GLU A 214 -11.78 -19.72 2.60
CA GLU A 214 -11.81 -20.16 4.01
C GLU A 214 -11.19 -19.13 4.97
N THR A 215 -10.32 -18.26 4.47
CA THR A 215 -9.57 -17.28 5.28
C THR A 215 -10.24 -15.90 5.36
N ARG A 216 -11.39 -15.71 4.68
CA ARG A 216 -12.10 -14.42 4.59
C ARG A 216 -12.78 -14.01 5.89
N LEU A 217 -13.25 -15.00 6.68
CA LEU A 217 -13.81 -14.84 8.02
C LEU A 217 -14.79 -13.65 8.12
N ASP A 218 -14.71 -12.83 9.17
CA ASP A 218 -15.62 -11.70 9.36
C ASP A 218 -15.23 -10.46 8.57
N LEU A 219 -13.93 -10.31 8.28
CA LEU A 219 -13.34 -9.15 7.63
C LEU A 219 -12.09 -9.55 6.81
N VAL A 220 -11.97 -9.00 5.60
CA VAL A 220 -10.75 -9.08 4.79
C VAL A 220 -9.96 -7.76 4.84
N ARG A 221 -8.63 -7.83 4.82
CA ARG A 221 -7.75 -6.64 4.80
C ARG A 221 -7.08 -6.47 3.45
N THR A 222 -7.61 -5.60 2.60
CA THR A 222 -7.08 -5.41 1.24
C THR A 222 -6.14 -4.22 1.19
N GLY A 223 -4.90 -4.46 0.72
CA GLY A 223 -3.88 -3.43 0.53
C GLY A 223 -3.64 -3.17 -0.94
N ILE A 224 -2.68 -3.88 -1.54
CA ILE A 224 -2.24 -3.64 -2.92
C ILE A 224 -3.38 -3.60 -3.95
N GLY A 225 -4.38 -4.47 -3.77
CA GLY A 225 -5.53 -4.55 -4.67
C GLY A 225 -6.41 -3.31 -4.64
N VAL A 226 -6.45 -2.56 -3.54
CA VAL A 226 -7.17 -1.27 -3.45
C VAL A 226 -6.62 -0.27 -4.47
N TYR A 227 -5.32 -0.36 -4.75
CA TYR A 227 -4.61 0.49 -5.70
C TYR A 227 -4.58 -0.08 -7.12
N GLY A 228 -5.34 -1.15 -7.36
CA GLY A 228 -5.49 -1.74 -8.67
C GLY A 228 -4.31 -2.58 -9.12
N LEU A 229 -3.53 -3.08 -8.17
CA LEU A 229 -2.31 -3.83 -8.42
C LEU A 229 -2.48 -5.28 -7.97
N SER A 230 -2.13 -6.22 -8.86
CA SER A 230 -2.22 -7.65 -8.56
C SER A 230 -1.21 -8.05 -7.48
N PRO A 231 -1.59 -8.88 -6.51
CA PRO A 231 -0.64 -9.50 -5.59
C PRO A 231 0.07 -10.73 -6.18
N PHE A 232 -0.17 -11.06 -7.45
CA PHE A 232 0.26 -12.31 -8.08
C PHE A 232 1.19 -12.08 -9.27
N GLU A 233 2.10 -13.02 -9.51
CA GLU A 233 2.95 -13.03 -10.71
C GLU A 233 2.25 -13.69 -11.91
N ASP A 234 1.34 -14.61 -11.66
CA ASP A 234 0.66 -15.45 -12.65
C ASP A 234 -0.73 -14.91 -13.07
N GLU A 235 -1.12 -13.75 -12.56
CA GLU A 235 -2.42 -13.13 -12.82
C GLU A 235 -2.31 -11.61 -12.74
N THR A 236 -2.71 -10.92 -13.79
CA THR A 236 -2.58 -9.46 -13.93
C THR A 236 -3.73 -8.71 -13.25
N SER A 237 -3.54 -7.40 -13.02
CA SER A 237 -4.62 -6.53 -12.54
C SER A 237 -5.85 -6.58 -13.45
N LEU A 238 -5.65 -6.59 -14.77
CA LEU A 238 -6.75 -6.61 -15.74
C LEU A 238 -7.56 -7.91 -15.66
N GLU A 239 -6.91 -9.07 -15.49
CA GLU A 239 -7.59 -10.37 -15.33
C GLU A 239 -8.44 -10.42 -14.06
N LEU A 240 -7.99 -9.75 -12.99
CA LEU A 240 -8.78 -9.54 -11.76
C LEU A 240 -9.91 -8.51 -11.93
N GLY A 241 -9.93 -7.75 -13.03
CA GLY A 241 -10.83 -6.62 -13.25
C GLY A 241 -10.48 -5.40 -12.39
N LEU A 242 -9.21 -5.24 -12.03
CA LEU A 242 -8.66 -4.14 -11.27
C LEU A 242 -8.00 -3.09 -12.20
N THR A 243 -8.11 -1.83 -11.83
CA THR A 243 -7.56 -0.69 -12.58
C THR A 243 -6.45 0.00 -11.78
N PRO A 244 -5.18 0.00 -12.24
CA PRO A 244 -4.09 0.68 -11.54
C PRO A 244 -4.39 2.16 -11.28
N ALA A 245 -4.39 2.56 -10.01
CA ALA A 245 -4.80 3.92 -9.61
C ALA A 245 -3.69 4.97 -9.78
N MET A 246 -2.44 4.57 -9.96
CA MET A 246 -1.31 5.49 -10.11
C MET A 246 -0.81 5.56 -11.55
N THR A 247 -0.70 6.78 -12.08
CA THR A 247 0.14 7.09 -13.24
C THR A 247 1.31 7.97 -12.82
N LEU A 248 2.54 7.46 -12.90
CA LEU A 248 3.75 8.22 -12.61
C LEU A 248 4.27 8.88 -13.88
N GLN A 249 4.29 10.21 -13.91
CA GLN A 249 4.61 10.97 -15.10
C GLN A 249 5.29 12.30 -14.83
N GLY A 250 5.95 12.86 -15.83
CA GLY A 250 6.53 14.19 -15.74
C GLY A 250 6.78 14.77 -17.12
N ARG A 251 7.70 15.74 -17.19
CA ARG A 251 8.06 16.42 -18.44
C ARG A 251 9.51 16.17 -18.80
N VAL A 252 9.78 15.93 -20.07
CA VAL A 252 11.14 15.88 -20.61
C VAL A 252 11.85 17.19 -20.29
N ALA A 253 12.96 17.10 -19.56
CA ALA A 253 13.71 18.25 -19.05
C ALA A 253 14.76 18.78 -20.03
N GLY A 254 15.18 17.94 -20.99
CA GLY A 254 16.21 18.28 -21.96
C GLY A 254 16.20 17.30 -23.12
N VAL A 255 16.52 17.78 -24.32
CA VAL A 255 16.64 16.97 -25.52
C VAL A 255 17.95 17.35 -26.21
N ARG A 256 18.71 16.36 -26.66
CA ARG A 256 19.94 16.59 -27.43
C ARG A 256 20.16 15.51 -28.48
N ARG A 257 20.53 15.91 -29.70
CA ARG A 257 21.06 15.01 -30.72
C ARG A 257 22.55 14.76 -30.45
N VAL A 258 23.00 13.52 -30.53
CA VAL A 258 24.39 13.14 -30.27
C VAL A 258 24.93 12.23 -31.37
N ALA A 259 26.23 12.31 -31.63
CA ALA A 259 26.91 11.44 -32.58
C ALA A 259 27.14 10.03 -32.00
N ALA A 260 27.41 9.07 -32.89
CA ALA A 260 27.84 7.72 -32.53
C ALA A 260 29.06 7.75 -31.59
N GLY A 261 29.11 6.82 -30.64
CA GLY A 261 30.18 6.70 -29.64
C GLY A 261 30.00 7.58 -28.39
N THR A 262 29.03 8.50 -28.38
CA THR A 262 28.73 9.37 -27.23
C THR A 262 28.37 8.53 -26.01
N GLY A 263 29.13 8.68 -24.92
CA GLY A 263 28.83 8.04 -23.64
C GLY A 263 27.71 8.74 -22.88
N VAL A 264 26.85 7.97 -22.21
CA VAL A 264 25.67 8.49 -21.51
C VAL A 264 25.68 8.08 -20.04
N SER A 265 25.47 9.07 -19.17
CA SER A 265 25.43 8.93 -17.71
C SER A 265 26.76 8.38 -17.11
N TYR A 266 26.73 8.05 -15.81
CA TYR A 266 27.90 7.59 -15.05
C TYR A 266 28.54 6.34 -15.65
N ASP A 267 29.88 6.31 -15.63
CA ASP A 267 30.76 5.27 -16.16
C ASP A 267 30.60 4.99 -17.66
N TYR A 268 29.81 5.81 -18.37
CA TYR A 268 29.43 5.56 -19.77
C TYR A 268 28.99 4.11 -20.01
N ALA A 269 28.19 3.59 -19.07
CA ALA A 269 27.61 2.25 -19.15
C ALA A 269 26.75 2.06 -20.40
N TYR A 270 26.29 3.16 -21.00
CA TYR A 270 25.73 3.21 -22.34
C TYR A 270 26.59 4.08 -23.25
N ARG A 271 26.74 3.63 -24.51
CA ARG A 271 27.31 4.40 -25.61
C ARG A 271 26.38 4.32 -26.82
N ALA A 272 26.07 5.46 -27.41
CA ALA A 272 25.24 5.52 -28.61
C ALA A 272 25.90 4.73 -29.75
N SER A 273 25.20 3.76 -30.32
CA SER A 273 25.71 2.93 -31.43
C SER A 273 25.71 3.68 -32.77
N GLY A 274 24.84 4.68 -32.91
CA GLY A 274 24.70 5.56 -34.06
C GLY A 274 24.40 7.00 -33.64
N GLU A 275 24.16 7.87 -34.62
CA GLU A 275 23.57 9.17 -34.32
C GLU A 275 22.17 8.97 -33.73
N THR A 276 21.88 9.63 -32.61
CA THR A 276 20.60 9.44 -31.90
C THR A 276 20.19 10.68 -31.10
N THR A 277 18.93 10.73 -30.69
CA THR A 277 18.39 11.73 -29.77
C THR A 277 18.31 11.17 -28.36
N LEU A 278 18.84 11.91 -27.40
CA LEU A 278 18.74 11.61 -25.97
C LEU A 278 17.75 12.56 -25.30
N ALA A 279 16.77 12.02 -24.57
CA ALA A 279 15.85 12.79 -23.75
C ALA A 279 16.16 12.60 -22.26
N LEU A 280 16.18 13.71 -21.53
CA LEU A 280 16.46 13.76 -20.09
C LEU A 280 15.13 13.71 -19.33
N VAL A 281 14.95 12.67 -18.52
CA VAL A 281 13.77 12.46 -17.68
C VAL A 281 14.11 12.89 -16.26
N PRO A 282 13.38 13.85 -15.66
CA PRO A 282 13.71 14.40 -14.36
C PRO A 282 13.18 13.50 -13.25
N PHE A 283 13.50 12.21 -13.25
CA PHE A 283 13.25 11.32 -12.12
C PHE A 283 14.54 10.58 -11.80
N GLY A 284 14.88 10.47 -10.52
CA GLY A 284 16.01 9.66 -10.11
C GLY A 284 15.71 8.84 -8.87
N TYR A 285 16.74 8.22 -8.31
CA TYR A 285 16.56 7.36 -7.14
C TYR A 285 16.15 8.11 -5.87
N ALA A 286 16.36 9.43 -5.79
CA ALA A 286 15.79 10.26 -4.71
C ALA A 286 14.29 10.52 -4.88
N ASP A 287 13.74 10.32 -6.10
CA ASP A 287 12.31 10.43 -6.39
C ASP A 287 11.60 9.06 -6.26
N GLY A 288 12.35 7.98 -6.02
CA GLY A 288 11.84 6.62 -5.85
C GLY A 288 12.18 5.66 -6.98
N ILE A 289 12.91 6.10 -8.02
CA ILE A 289 13.25 5.23 -9.16
C ILE A 289 14.39 4.28 -8.79
N PRO A 290 14.20 2.95 -8.82
CA PRO A 290 15.27 2.03 -8.47
C PRO A 290 16.49 2.23 -9.36
N ARG A 291 17.69 2.29 -8.77
CA ARG A 291 18.92 2.34 -9.55
C ARG A 291 19.10 1.08 -10.41
N SER A 292 18.50 -0.04 -10.03
CA SER A 292 18.44 -1.28 -10.81
C SER A 292 17.68 -1.15 -12.13
N ALA A 293 16.85 -0.10 -12.32
CA ALA A 293 16.19 0.20 -13.59
C ALA A 293 17.17 0.62 -14.71
N SER A 294 18.42 0.93 -14.37
CA SER A 294 19.47 1.36 -15.30
C SER A 294 19.65 0.40 -16.47
N GLY A 295 19.42 0.87 -17.69
CA GLY A 295 19.64 0.08 -18.91
C GLY A 295 18.60 -1.00 -19.21
N VAL A 296 17.57 -1.16 -18.37
CA VAL A 296 16.59 -2.25 -18.50
C VAL A 296 15.15 -1.76 -18.55
N ALA A 297 14.80 -0.72 -17.79
CA ALA A 297 13.43 -0.22 -17.77
C ALA A 297 13.14 0.67 -18.99
N GLU A 298 11.86 0.74 -19.34
CA GLU A 298 11.34 1.57 -20.42
C GLU A 298 10.33 2.60 -19.89
N VAL A 299 10.21 3.73 -20.60
CA VAL A 299 9.21 4.78 -20.36
C VAL A 299 8.44 5.07 -21.64
N SER A 300 7.26 5.65 -21.53
CA SER A 300 6.49 6.14 -22.68
C SER A 300 6.77 7.62 -22.94
N ILE A 301 7.11 7.98 -24.18
CA ILE A 301 7.18 9.37 -24.68
C ILE A 301 6.50 9.40 -26.05
N GLY A 302 5.54 10.31 -26.24
CA GLY A 302 4.78 10.38 -27.49
C GLY A 302 4.06 9.07 -27.86
N GLY A 303 3.57 8.33 -26.86
CA GLY A 303 2.90 7.04 -27.04
C GLY A 303 3.81 5.85 -27.41
N ARG A 304 5.13 6.05 -27.41
CA ARG A 304 6.12 5.00 -27.74
C ARG A 304 7.03 4.71 -26.56
N ARG A 305 7.43 3.43 -26.42
CA ARG A 305 8.33 2.99 -25.37
C ARG A 305 9.79 3.23 -25.74
N HIS A 306 10.55 3.75 -24.78
CA HIS A 306 11.96 4.08 -24.90
C HIS A 306 12.72 3.59 -23.67
N ARG A 307 13.83 2.89 -23.90
CA ARG A 307 14.65 2.32 -22.83
C ARG A 307 15.55 3.36 -22.19
N ILE A 308 15.78 3.20 -20.88
CA ILE A 308 16.78 3.99 -20.15
C ILE A 308 18.17 3.75 -20.75
N ALA A 309 18.84 4.83 -21.13
CA ALA A 309 20.18 4.86 -21.69
C ALA A 309 21.20 5.16 -20.58
N GLY A 310 21.85 4.11 -20.08
CA GLY A 310 22.87 4.22 -19.04
C GLY A 310 22.27 4.19 -17.63
N ARG A 311 22.93 4.87 -16.69
CA ARG A 311 22.58 4.79 -15.27
C ARG A 311 21.53 5.81 -14.85
N VAL A 312 20.62 5.36 -13.97
CA VAL A 312 19.74 6.24 -13.19
C VAL A 312 20.60 7.01 -12.17
N ALA A 313 20.51 8.35 -12.21
CA ALA A 313 21.16 9.25 -11.25
C ALA A 313 20.21 9.62 -10.09
N MET A 314 20.66 10.50 -9.20
CA MET A 314 19.89 10.90 -8.02
C MET A 314 18.56 11.56 -8.38
N ASP A 315 18.56 12.43 -9.40
CA ASP A 315 17.43 13.31 -9.71
C ASP A 315 16.90 13.17 -11.16
N GLN A 316 17.54 12.31 -11.96
CA GLN A 316 17.29 12.18 -13.40
C GLN A 316 17.84 10.89 -14.00
N PHE A 317 17.32 10.50 -15.16
CA PHE A 317 17.93 9.53 -16.05
C PHE A 317 17.76 9.97 -17.51
N VAL A 318 18.49 9.31 -18.42
CA VAL A 318 18.44 9.58 -19.85
C VAL A 318 17.76 8.41 -20.55
N VAL A 319 16.98 8.70 -21.57
CA VAL A 319 16.41 7.70 -22.49
C VAL A 319 16.90 7.99 -23.91
N ASP A 320 17.17 6.92 -24.65
CA ASP A 320 17.49 7.02 -26.07
C ASP A 320 16.18 6.91 -26.86
N VAL A 321 15.85 7.96 -27.62
CA VAL A 321 14.60 8.04 -28.38
C VAL A 321 14.82 7.90 -29.89
N GLY A 322 16.04 7.64 -30.35
CA GLY A 322 16.35 7.51 -31.78
C GLY A 322 15.97 8.77 -32.55
N ASP A 323 15.22 8.58 -33.63
CA ASP A 323 14.68 9.65 -34.47
C ASP A 323 13.26 10.09 -34.09
N ALA A 324 12.76 9.67 -32.93
CA ALA A 324 11.47 10.14 -32.44
C ALA A 324 11.50 11.66 -32.22
N SER A 325 10.47 12.35 -32.71
CA SER A 325 10.27 13.76 -32.40
C SER A 325 9.87 13.90 -30.94
N VAL A 326 10.80 14.43 -30.14
CA VAL A 326 10.62 14.70 -28.70
C VAL A 326 11.12 16.11 -28.43
N ALA A 327 10.32 16.90 -27.72
CA ALA A 327 10.63 18.25 -27.29
C ALA A 327 10.74 18.35 -25.77
N VAL A 328 11.45 19.38 -25.30
CA VAL A 328 11.42 19.75 -23.87
C VAL A 328 9.99 20.12 -23.50
N GLY A 329 9.50 19.58 -22.40
CA GLY A 329 8.12 19.75 -21.95
C GLY A 329 7.18 18.63 -22.33
N ASP A 330 7.55 17.75 -23.28
CA ASP A 330 6.73 16.58 -23.65
C ASP A 330 6.51 15.66 -22.45
N GLN A 331 5.33 15.04 -22.41
CA GLN A 331 4.99 14.09 -21.37
C GLN A 331 5.87 12.84 -21.46
N VAL A 332 6.40 12.44 -20.32
CA VAL A 332 7.01 11.12 -20.11
C VAL A 332 6.22 10.38 -19.04
N VAL A 333 5.78 9.16 -19.35
CA VAL A 333 5.08 8.27 -18.41
C VAL A 333 6.01 7.12 -18.06
N LEU A 334 6.34 6.98 -16.79
CA LEU A 334 7.16 5.89 -16.29
C LEU A 334 6.31 4.63 -16.21
N TRP A 335 5.18 4.71 -15.52
CA TRP A 335 4.18 3.65 -15.47
C TRP A 335 2.77 4.20 -15.30
N GLY A 336 1.77 3.40 -15.67
CA GLY A 336 0.35 3.70 -15.55
C GLY A 336 -0.52 2.54 -16.01
N ASP A 337 -1.72 2.83 -16.52
CA ASP A 337 -2.60 1.82 -17.10
C ASP A 337 -2.04 1.29 -18.44
N PRO A 338 -1.66 0.00 -18.54
CA PRO A 338 -1.11 -0.56 -19.77
C PRO A 338 -2.15 -0.65 -20.91
N THR A 339 -3.45 -0.58 -20.61
CA THR A 339 -4.51 -0.61 -21.63
C THR A 339 -4.56 0.67 -22.47
N ALA A 340 -3.98 1.77 -21.95
CA ALA A 340 -3.86 3.05 -22.67
C ALA A 340 -2.89 2.99 -23.86
N GLY A 341 -2.17 1.88 -24.05
CA GLY A 341 -1.24 1.66 -25.17
C GLY A 341 0.09 2.38 -24.98
N GLY A 342 1.20 1.67 -25.19
CA GLY A 342 2.54 2.26 -25.13
C GLY A 342 3.01 2.70 -23.73
N VAL A 343 2.19 2.53 -22.69
CA VAL A 343 2.52 2.82 -21.28
C VAL A 343 2.98 1.54 -20.59
N PRO A 344 4.13 1.53 -19.89
CA PRO A 344 4.55 0.41 -19.04
C PRO A 344 3.65 0.25 -17.81
N SER A 345 3.38 -0.99 -17.37
CA SER A 345 2.77 -1.22 -16.06
C SER A 345 3.80 -1.18 -14.93
N VAL A 346 3.33 -1.02 -13.69
CA VAL A 346 4.20 -1.15 -12.51
C VAL A 346 4.80 -2.56 -12.41
N ASP A 347 4.06 -3.60 -12.83
CA ASP A 347 4.53 -4.99 -12.82
C ASP A 347 5.67 -5.23 -13.83
N GLU A 348 5.64 -4.56 -14.98
CA GLU A 348 6.77 -4.56 -15.93
C GLU A 348 8.02 -3.95 -15.28
N TRP A 349 7.87 -2.80 -14.63
CA TRP A 349 8.96 -2.17 -13.88
C TRP A 349 9.50 -3.05 -12.76
N ALA A 350 8.61 -3.72 -12.02
CA ALA A 350 8.97 -4.61 -10.93
C ALA A 350 9.84 -5.77 -11.45
N ARG A 351 9.41 -6.41 -12.56
CA ARG A 351 10.19 -7.46 -13.23
C ARG A 351 11.55 -6.98 -13.73
N TRP A 352 11.62 -5.81 -14.38
CA TRP A 352 12.90 -5.25 -14.84
C TRP A 352 13.85 -4.94 -13.68
N CYS A 353 13.33 -4.52 -12.54
CA CYS A 353 14.12 -4.13 -11.38
C CYS A 353 14.43 -5.28 -10.41
N GLY A 354 13.86 -6.48 -10.63
CA GLY A 354 14.00 -7.63 -9.73
C GLY A 354 13.30 -7.41 -8.38
N THR A 355 12.12 -6.81 -8.40
CA THR A 355 11.30 -6.53 -7.21
C THR A 355 9.80 -6.77 -7.49
N ILE A 356 8.93 -6.33 -6.59
CA ILE A 356 7.48 -6.40 -6.63
C ILE A 356 6.86 -5.00 -6.77
N ASN A 357 5.65 -4.93 -7.31
CA ASN A 357 4.93 -3.68 -7.52
C ASN A 357 4.76 -2.85 -6.22
N TYR A 358 4.57 -3.52 -5.08
CA TYR A 358 4.48 -2.92 -3.75
C TYR A 358 5.65 -1.98 -3.45
N GLU A 359 6.88 -2.41 -3.75
CA GLU A 359 8.09 -1.62 -3.45
C GLU A 359 8.12 -0.35 -4.29
N LEU A 360 7.75 -0.44 -5.57
CA LEU A 360 7.84 0.67 -6.51
C LEU A 360 6.89 1.81 -6.15
N VAL A 361 5.60 1.51 -5.96
CA VAL A 361 4.62 2.57 -5.65
C VAL A 361 4.86 3.19 -4.27
N THR A 362 5.30 2.39 -3.29
CA THR A 362 5.53 2.85 -1.92
C THR A 362 6.76 3.76 -1.82
N ARG A 363 7.76 3.62 -2.70
CA ARG A 363 9.01 4.37 -2.64
C ARG A 363 8.97 5.75 -3.30
N ILE A 364 7.84 6.16 -3.87
CA ILE A 364 7.73 7.46 -4.52
C ILE A 364 7.97 8.58 -3.51
N GLY A 365 9.03 9.35 -3.74
CA GLY A 365 9.53 10.35 -2.80
C GLY A 365 8.62 11.58 -2.68
N PRO A 366 8.87 12.47 -1.69
CA PRO A 366 8.07 13.66 -1.45
C PRO A 366 8.24 14.75 -2.53
N ARG A 367 9.29 14.68 -3.36
CA ARG A 367 9.50 15.59 -4.49
C ARG A 367 8.51 15.37 -5.63
N VAL A 368 7.90 14.19 -5.69
CA VAL A 368 6.86 13.85 -6.66
C VAL A 368 5.52 14.28 -6.09
N GLN A 369 4.90 15.27 -6.74
CA GLN A 369 3.60 15.79 -6.32
C GLN A 369 2.53 14.76 -6.60
N ARG A 370 1.70 14.43 -5.61
CA ARG A 370 0.50 13.62 -5.84
C ARG A 370 -0.66 14.53 -6.22
N ARG A 371 -1.36 14.17 -7.29
CA ARG A 371 -2.54 14.89 -7.75
C ARG A 371 -3.68 13.92 -7.93
N ALA A 372 -4.72 14.08 -7.12
CA ALA A 372 -5.96 13.34 -7.30
C ALA A 372 -6.60 13.69 -8.65
N VAL A 373 -7.09 12.69 -9.35
CA VAL A 373 -7.90 12.80 -10.57
C VAL A 373 -9.11 11.89 -10.43
N GLY A 374 -10.24 12.25 -11.05
CA GLY A 374 -11.52 11.58 -10.82
C GLY A 374 -12.44 12.38 -9.89
N GLY A 375 -13.65 11.85 -9.69
CA GLY A 375 -14.69 12.45 -8.85
C GLY A 375 -16.02 12.56 -9.57
N SER A 376 -16.93 11.63 -9.28
CA SER A 376 -18.36 11.88 -9.36
C SER A 376 -18.79 12.85 -8.25
N GLY A 377 -18.45 14.14 -8.42
CA GLY A 377 -18.98 15.22 -7.57
C GLY A 377 -18.00 16.32 -7.22
N GLY A 378 -17.75 17.23 -8.17
CA GLY A 378 -17.39 18.61 -7.84
C GLY A 378 -15.90 18.88 -7.64
N THR A 379 -15.42 19.81 -8.46
CA THR A 379 -14.17 20.54 -8.29
C THR A 379 -14.07 21.06 -6.85
N ARG A 380 -13.08 20.58 -6.08
CA ARG A 380 -12.59 21.33 -4.92
C ARG A 380 -11.37 22.12 -5.39
N ALA A 381 -11.61 23.42 -5.59
CA ALA A 381 -10.59 24.43 -5.86
C ALA A 381 -9.77 24.74 -4.60
#